data_AF-A0AAD2CTP0-F1
#
_entry.id   AF-A0AAD2CTP0-F1
#
_cell.length_a   1.000
_cell.length_b   1.000
_cell.length_c   1.000
_cell.angle_alpha   90.00
_cell.angle_beta   90.00
_cell.angle_gamma   90.00
#
_symmetry.space_group_name_H-M   'P 1'
#
loop_
_entity.id
_entity.type
_entity.pdbx_description
1 polymer ?
#
loop_
_entity_poly.entity_id
_entity_poly.type
_entity_poly.pdbx_seq_one_letter_code
_entity_poly.pdbx_strand_id
1 'polypeptide(L)'
;MAEFITEAEDIVVSSTKVETKSERLNTEAETEVEDCRADDAVGREHEDGREQVVDIQEEGEDVEEDDEEDDDEDDEEDLIEKNAIAAVTEMLSTAILESIGDEQLHDAEKPPQDPVLSVKATTLLYDISGKMNDPTKNLADLLAAINPPEDGEFNRAYMIRRKNACGAMHLLTAEKGKQRIQICWTKGVLDSLKSVMEDCMELGIEGFLPNDQTRDEYKDARRRAVATLMNLSAAQENRLVLLHFPNLISSLLSTISSAPECSKGGAATLAHLSKTKENRLFLAKIPGLFDTVADILVPGADDHVIEGADDEMTVISQMYDERGGADLKGARQNMFALLFHLGKEKDNTYHMARNGRLIDALAAVNSYLMSDFQEYASKVLANLSRHHGNTRHICFRHPNVIQSLVTSSYSFNEDTRKLSCQALQNFAHDQPCRLELSNMRIVIPSLCDRVRDGTDEEERLSALQSIKSLSEEPSNLIVMSNTPNCMPTLIMISDGTDETASEMMRYVASDALANFSSHCRLLATAGHKADLENKGEEDPKVDLFVPTFNVTTWEQWK
;
A
#
# COMPACT_ATOMS: atom_id res chain seq x y z
N MET A 1 -13.45 12.37 2.16
CA MET A 1 -14.03 11.21 1.40
C MET A 1 -14.50 11.60 0.00
N ALA A 2 -15.06 12.80 -0.21
CA ALA A 2 -15.44 13.30 -1.54
C ALA A 2 -14.23 13.67 -2.42
N GLU A 3 -13.20 14.33 -1.89
CA GLU A 3 -11.96 14.63 -2.64
C GLU A 3 -11.23 13.36 -3.12
N PHE A 4 -11.21 12.31 -2.28
CA PHE A 4 -10.67 10.99 -2.64
C PHE A 4 -11.42 10.27 -3.77
N ILE A 5 -12.65 10.70 -4.13
CA ILE A 5 -13.41 10.09 -5.25
C ILE A 5 -12.93 10.64 -6.58
N THR A 6 -12.69 11.95 -6.66
CA THR A 6 -12.26 12.63 -7.89
C THR A 6 -10.90 12.11 -8.35
N GLU A 7 -9.98 11.92 -7.41
CA GLU A 7 -8.59 11.56 -7.69
C GLU A 7 -8.43 10.11 -8.20
N ALA A 8 -9.20 9.16 -7.66
CA ALA A 8 -9.21 7.78 -8.18
C ALA A 8 -9.82 7.70 -9.60
N GLU A 9 -10.70 8.63 -9.95
CA GLU A 9 -11.21 8.74 -11.32
C GLU A 9 -10.15 9.35 -12.25
N ASP A 10 -9.39 10.34 -11.78
CA ASP A 10 -8.29 10.97 -12.54
C ASP A 10 -7.13 10.01 -12.84
N ILE A 11 -6.81 9.10 -11.91
CA ILE A 11 -5.81 8.03 -12.09
C ILE A 11 -6.19 7.11 -13.27
N VAL A 12 -7.46 6.68 -13.37
CA VAL A 12 -7.91 5.79 -14.46
C VAL A 12 -8.07 6.55 -15.78
N VAL A 13 -8.48 7.81 -15.73
CA VAL A 13 -8.67 8.66 -16.92
C VAL A 13 -7.33 9.06 -17.54
N SER A 14 -6.30 9.33 -16.74
CA SER A 14 -4.95 9.64 -17.24
C SER A 14 -4.34 8.44 -17.97
N SER A 15 -4.43 7.24 -17.41
CA SER A 15 -3.95 5.99 -18.02
C SER A 15 -4.61 5.71 -19.39
N THR A 16 -5.94 5.89 -19.48
CA THR A 16 -6.69 5.65 -20.73
C THR A 16 -6.46 6.72 -21.81
N LYS A 17 -6.18 7.97 -21.44
CA LYS A 17 -5.86 9.03 -22.41
C LYS A 17 -4.49 8.82 -23.08
N VAL A 18 -3.48 8.39 -22.33
CA VAL A 18 -2.14 8.07 -22.86
C VAL A 18 -2.22 6.96 -23.90
N GLU A 19 -3.04 5.94 -23.66
CA GLU A 19 -3.23 4.80 -24.56
C GLU A 19 -3.87 5.20 -25.90
N THR A 20 -4.95 5.98 -25.89
CA THR A 20 -5.58 6.46 -27.14
C THR A 20 -4.65 7.32 -28.00
N LYS A 21 -3.65 7.97 -27.40
CA LYS A 21 -2.64 8.75 -28.12
C LYS A 21 -1.51 7.86 -28.65
N SER A 22 -1.02 6.92 -27.84
CA SER A 22 0.04 5.99 -28.24
C SER A 22 -0.40 4.99 -29.31
N GLU A 23 -1.64 4.48 -29.24
CA GLU A 23 -2.17 3.56 -30.25
C GLU A 23 -2.41 4.26 -31.59
N ARG A 24 -2.86 5.53 -31.57
CA ARG A 24 -2.95 6.35 -32.79
C ARG A 24 -1.58 6.55 -33.44
N LEU A 25 -0.56 6.88 -32.65
CA LEU A 25 0.80 7.07 -33.15
C LEU A 25 1.43 5.78 -33.70
N ASN A 26 1.18 4.62 -33.08
CA ASN A 26 1.66 3.34 -33.61
C ASN A 26 0.92 2.94 -34.90
N THR A 27 -0.38 3.23 -35.00
CA THR A 27 -1.15 2.97 -36.24
C THR A 27 -0.69 3.90 -37.37
N GLU A 28 -0.34 5.16 -37.07
CA GLU A 28 0.21 6.12 -38.03
C GLU A 28 1.64 5.74 -38.48
N ALA A 29 2.50 5.27 -37.56
CA ALA A 29 3.83 4.79 -37.88
C ALA A 29 3.85 3.51 -38.74
N GLU A 30 2.89 2.60 -38.55
CA GLU A 30 2.75 1.42 -39.42
C GLU A 30 2.28 1.79 -40.84
N THR A 31 1.54 2.89 -41.01
CA THR A 31 1.19 3.42 -42.35
C THR A 31 2.32 4.21 -43.03
N GLU A 32 3.24 4.85 -42.29
CA GLU A 32 4.37 5.59 -42.90
C GLU A 32 5.52 4.67 -43.33
N VAL A 33 5.66 3.48 -42.74
CA VAL A 33 6.71 2.51 -43.12
C VAL A 33 6.46 1.84 -44.49
N GLU A 34 5.25 1.91 -45.05
CA GLU A 34 4.97 1.46 -46.43
C GLU A 34 5.28 2.50 -47.52
N ASP A 35 5.48 3.78 -47.18
CA ASP A 35 5.72 4.85 -48.17
C ASP A 35 7.19 5.32 -48.26
N CYS A 36 8.07 4.87 -47.36
CA CYS A 36 9.49 5.22 -47.38
C CYS A 36 10.37 4.14 -48.05
N ARG A 37 10.15 3.92 -49.35
CA ARG A 37 11.09 3.19 -50.24
C ARG A 37 11.33 3.95 -51.54
N ALA A 38 11.71 5.22 -51.42
CA ALA A 38 12.39 5.95 -52.48
C ALA A 38 13.21 7.09 -51.85
N ASP A 39 14.40 7.31 -52.40
CA ASP A 39 15.24 8.50 -52.25
C ASP A 39 16.26 8.53 -51.08
N ASP A 40 17.35 7.79 -51.27
CA ASP A 40 18.65 8.09 -50.66
C ASP A 40 19.59 8.75 -51.69
N ALA A 41 19.85 10.04 -51.54
CA ALA A 41 21.13 10.65 -51.96
C ALA A 41 21.36 12.05 -51.35
N VAL A 42 22.60 12.25 -50.90
CA VAL A 42 23.37 13.51 -50.76
C VAL A 42 23.36 14.20 -49.37
N GLY A 43 24.57 14.40 -48.84
CA GLY A 43 24.95 15.66 -48.19
C GLY A 43 25.65 15.57 -46.84
N ARG A 44 26.99 15.49 -46.83
CA ARG A 44 27.86 15.83 -45.69
C ARG A 44 28.21 17.32 -45.75
N GLU A 45 28.30 17.98 -44.59
CA GLU A 45 29.24 19.06 -44.19
C GLU A 45 28.89 19.45 -42.73
N HIS A 46 29.77 19.27 -41.72
CA HIS A 46 30.92 20.07 -41.24
C HIS A 46 30.55 21.35 -40.45
N GLU A 47 31.07 21.45 -39.20
CA GLU A 47 31.37 22.61 -38.33
C GLU A 47 31.03 22.22 -36.87
N ASP A 48 31.96 21.97 -35.94
CA ASP A 48 33.06 22.75 -35.35
C ASP A 48 32.58 23.94 -34.49
N GLY A 49 32.79 23.85 -33.17
CA GLY A 49 32.30 24.83 -32.19
C GLY A 49 32.75 24.53 -30.76
N ARG A 50 33.94 25.05 -30.41
CA ARG A 50 34.50 25.15 -29.05
C ARG A 50 33.60 25.95 -28.11
N GLU A 51 33.58 25.58 -26.82
CA GLU A 51 33.55 26.57 -25.74
C GLU A 51 34.20 26.05 -24.44
N GLN A 52 34.94 26.95 -23.79
CA GLN A 52 35.74 26.80 -22.58
C GLN A 52 34.90 27.12 -21.34
N VAL A 53 35.08 26.41 -20.21
CA VAL A 53 34.83 26.93 -18.84
C VAL A 53 35.77 26.16 -17.88
N VAL A 54 36.91 26.76 -17.47
CA VAL A 54 37.23 27.43 -16.18
C VAL A 54 37.36 26.47 -14.98
N ASP A 55 38.62 26.30 -14.57
CA ASP A 55 39.08 25.73 -13.30
C ASP A 55 38.75 26.65 -12.11
N ILE A 56 38.30 26.07 -10.99
CA ILE A 56 38.41 26.66 -9.65
C ILE A 56 38.89 25.56 -8.71
N GLN A 57 40.11 25.71 -8.21
CA GLN A 57 40.65 25.00 -7.06
C GLN A 57 40.51 25.90 -5.84
N GLU A 58 39.96 25.39 -4.74
CA GLU A 58 40.13 25.97 -3.41
C GLU A 58 40.78 24.92 -2.49
N GLU A 59 41.96 25.29 -1.99
CA GLU A 59 42.65 24.80 -0.79
C GLU A 59 41.75 25.13 0.42
N GLY A 60 41.54 24.28 1.42
CA GLY A 60 42.52 23.78 2.39
C GLY A 60 42.03 24.21 3.79
N GLU A 61 42.17 23.35 4.81
CA GLU A 61 42.56 23.71 6.18
C GLU A 61 42.51 22.48 7.09
N ASP A 62 43.70 22.15 7.60
CA ASP A 62 43.97 21.20 8.67
C ASP A 62 43.60 21.82 10.03
N VAL A 63 43.02 21.02 10.93
CA VAL A 63 42.96 21.32 12.37
C VAL A 63 43.36 20.06 13.13
N GLU A 64 44.52 20.14 13.78
CA GLU A 64 45.04 19.21 14.79
C GLU A 64 44.46 19.51 16.19
N GLU A 65 44.79 18.64 17.14
CA GLU A 65 44.79 18.82 18.61
C GLU A 65 43.41 18.61 19.30
N ASP A 66 43.24 17.89 20.42
CA ASP A 66 44.16 17.47 21.49
C ASP A 66 43.59 16.28 22.29
N ASP A 67 44.51 15.60 22.97
CA ASP A 67 44.34 14.57 24.00
C ASP A 67 43.60 15.10 25.26
N GLU A 68 42.67 14.32 25.83
CA GLU A 68 42.49 14.27 27.30
C GLU A 68 42.16 12.82 27.73
N GLU A 69 43.11 12.25 28.48
CA GLU A 69 42.95 11.07 29.34
C GLU A 69 42.17 11.45 30.61
N ASP A 70 41.60 10.43 31.27
CA ASP A 70 41.32 10.32 32.72
C ASP A 70 39.88 9.93 33.14
N ASP A 71 39.88 8.95 34.06
CA ASP A 71 38.89 8.57 35.07
C ASP A 71 37.90 7.42 34.77
N ASP A 72 38.47 6.21 34.71
CA ASP A 72 37.82 4.93 35.03
C ASP A 72 37.68 4.78 36.56
N GLU A 73 36.54 5.13 37.15
CA GLU A 73 36.12 4.65 38.49
C GLU A 73 34.65 5.03 38.74
N ASP A 74 33.66 4.23 38.27
CA ASP A 74 32.27 4.22 38.80
C ASP A 74 31.35 3.10 38.21
N ASP A 75 31.88 1.93 37.82
CA ASP A 75 31.10 0.90 37.10
C ASP A 75 30.25 -0.07 37.96
N GLU A 76 30.28 0.00 39.30
CA GLU A 76 29.59 -1.00 40.14
C GLU A 76 28.14 -0.63 40.53
N GLU A 77 27.78 0.67 40.57
CA GLU A 77 26.41 1.09 40.93
C GLU A 77 25.43 0.96 39.75
N ASP A 78 25.95 1.11 38.53
CA ASP A 78 25.23 1.03 37.25
C ASP A 78 24.74 -0.39 36.92
N LEU A 79 25.43 -1.41 37.43
CA LEU A 79 25.09 -2.83 37.24
C LEU A 79 23.89 -3.26 38.09
N ILE A 80 23.68 -2.64 39.26
CA ILE A 80 22.55 -2.97 40.15
C ILE A 80 21.26 -2.34 39.61
N GLU A 81 21.32 -1.11 39.11
CA GLU A 81 20.17 -0.42 38.52
C GLU A 81 19.74 -1.08 37.19
N LYS A 82 20.69 -1.46 36.33
CA LYS A 82 20.41 -2.23 35.10
C LYS A 82 19.74 -3.58 35.38
N ASN A 83 20.15 -4.28 36.44
CA ASN A 83 19.55 -5.56 36.81
C ASN A 83 18.14 -5.43 37.42
N ALA A 84 17.88 -4.36 38.18
CA ALA A 84 16.55 -4.08 38.73
C ALA A 84 15.55 -3.70 37.63
N ILE A 85 15.98 -2.87 36.66
CA ILE A 85 15.16 -2.50 35.51
C ILE A 85 14.89 -3.73 34.63
N ALA A 86 15.88 -4.58 34.40
CA ALA A 86 15.71 -5.83 33.65
C ALA A 86 14.69 -6.77 34.32
N ALA A 87 14.76 -6.93 35.65
CA ALA A 87 13.84 -7.79 36.40
C ALA A 87 12.39 -7.26 36.40
N VAL A 88 12.20 -5.94 36.53
CA VAL A 88 10.88 -5.31 36.45
C VAL A 88 10.32 -5.39 35.03
N THR A 89 11.16 -5.23 34.01
CA THR A 89 10.77 -5.36 32.60
C THR A 89 10.38 -6.80 32.27
N GLU A 90 11.13 -7.80 32.76
CA GLU A 90 10.83 -9.22 32.56
C GLU A 90 9.55 -9.64 33.30
N MET A 91 9.34 -9.17 34.53
CA MET A 91 8.09 -9.38 35.27
C MET A 91 6.88 -8.76 34.57
N LEU A 92 7.00 -7.54 34.05
CA LEU A 92 5.92 -6.88 33.29
C LEU A 92 5.67 -7.58 31.95
N SER A 93 6.71 -7.99 31.22
CA SER A 93 6.56 -8.74 29.96
C SER A 93 5.88 -10.08 30.18
N THR A 94 6.24 -10.80 31.25
CA THR A 94 5.67 -12.11 31.58
C THR A 94 4.22 -11.95 32.04
N ALA A 95 3.90 -10.94 32.86
CA ALA A 95 2.53 -10.65 33.28
C ALA A 95 1.64 -10.18 32.12
N ILE A 96 2.20 -9.44 31.14
CA ILE A 96 1.47 -9.03 29.92
C ILE A 96 1.20 -10.26 29.05
N LEU A 97 2.20 -11.12 28.82
CA LEU A 97 2.06 -12.36 28.05
C LEU A 97 1.07 -13.34 28.71
N GLU A 98 1.03 -13.41 30.04
CA GLU A 98 0.07 -14.25 30.78
C GLU A 98 -1.34 -13.63 30.84
N SER A 99 -1.47 -12.30 30.81
CA SER A 99 -2.79 -11.62 30.79
C SER A 99 -3.42 -11.55 29.39
N ILE A 100 -2.60 -11.64 28.33
CA ILE A 100 -3.06 -11.93 26.98
C ILE A 100 -3.34 -13.44 26.92
N GLY A 101 -4.38 -13.88 27.62
CA GLY A 101 -4.79 -15.27 27.62
C GLY A 101 -5.01 -15.79 26.19
N ASP A 102 -4.48 -16.99 25.92
CA ASP A 102 -4.70 -17.79 24.71
C ASP A 102 -6.20 -17.97 24.35
N GLU A 103 -7.11 -17.66 25.28
CA GLU A 103 -8.56 -17.78 25.10
C GLU A 103 -9.20 -16.78 24.12
N GLN A 104 -8.48 -15.74 23.65
CA GLN A 104 -9.00 -14.86 22.57
C GLN A 104 -8.25 -14.95 21.24
N LEU A 105 -7.18 -15.75 21.15
CA LEU A 105 -6.48 -16.01 19.89
C LEU A 105 -7.02 -17.24 19.14
N HIS A 106 -7.77 -18.12 19.83
CA HIS A 106 -8.33 -19.33 19.22
C HIS A 106 -9.67 -19.16 18.47
N ASP A 107 -10.31 -17.99 18.51
CA ASP A 107 -11.59 -17.75 17.81
C ASP A 107 -11.43 -17.31 16.34
N ALA A 108 -10.21 -17.24 15.81
CA ALA A 108 -9.93 -16.66 14.48
C ALA A 108 -9.55 -17.66 13.36
N GLU A 109 -9.50 -18.97 13.61
CA GLU A 109 -8.96 -19.94 12.62
C GLU A 109 -9.94 -21.00 12.11
N LYS A 110 -11.25 -20.72 12.12
CA LYS A 110 -12.09 -21.33 11.07
C LYS A 110 -12.04 -20.43 9.85
N PRO A 111 -11.21 -20.72 8.83
CA PRO A 111 -11.37 -20.06 7.55
C PRO A 111 -12.84 -20.23 7.16
N PRO A 112 -13.51 -19.20 6.64
CA PRO A 112 -14.90 -19.31 6.22
C PRO A 112 -14.99 -20.39 5.14
N GLN A 113 -15.25 -21.62 5.56
CA GLN A 113 -15.50 -22.77 4.70
C GLN A 113 -16.91 -22.60 4.14
N ASP A 114 -16.97 -21.78 3.10
CA ASP A 114 -17.31 -22.24 1.75
C ASP A 114 -17.72 -20.99 0.95
N PRO A 115 -17.05 -20.67 -0.16
CA PRO A 115 -17.64 -19.81 -1.17
C PRO A 115 -18.66 -20.63 -1.96
N VAL A 116 -19.65 -21.24 -1.29
CA VAL A 116 -20.89 -21.55 -1.99
C VAL A 116 -21.45 -20.20 -2.35
N LEU A 117 -21.31 -19.82 -3.63
CA LEU A 117 -22.06 -18.71 -4.23
C LEU A 117 -23.41 -18.68 -3.57
N SER A 118 -23.70 -17.62 -2.80
CA SER A 118 -24.95 -17.57 -2.05
C SER A 118 -26.09 -17.92 -2.99
N VAL A 119 -27.15 -18.59 -2.53
CA VAL A 119 -28.29 -18.97 -3.39
C VAL A 119 -28.78 -17.79 -4.23
N LYS A 120 -28.65 -16.56 -3.71
CA LYS A 120 -28.88 -15.29 -4.42
C LYS A 120 -27.96 -15.08 -5.63
N ALA A 121 -26.65 -15.32 -5.50
CA ALA A 121 -25.68 -15.19 -6.58
C ALA A 121 -25.92 -16.24 -7.68
N THR A 122 -26.25 -17.49 -7.32
CA THR A 122 -26.62 -18.52 -8.31
C THR A 122 -27.91 -18.15 -9.03
N THR A 123 -28.93 -17.66 -8.31
CA THR A 123 -30.19 -17.19 -8.91
C THR A 123 -29.93 -16.01 -9.84
N LEU A 124 -29.11 -15.05 -9.42
CA LEU A 124 -28.69 -13.92 -10.24
C LEU A 124 -27.99 -14.37 -11.53
N LEU A 125 -27.16 -15.40 -11.46
CA LEU A 125 -26.50 -15.97 -12.65
C LEU A 125 -27.46 -16.61 -13.63
N TYR A 126 -28.45 -17.37 -13.14
CA TYR A 126 -29.52 -17.89 -13.99
C TYR A 126 -30.33 -16.76 -14.63
N ASP A 127 -30.67 -15.72 -13.86
CA ASP A 127 -31.39 -14.55 -14.36
C ASP A 127 -30.59 -13.76 -15.40
N ILE A 128 -29.28 -13.64 -15.21
CA ILE A 128 -28.37 -12.99 -16.17
C ILE A 128 -28.31 -13.82 -17.46
N SER A 129 -28.08 -15.13 -17.35
CA SER A 129 -28.00 -16.04 -18.49
C SER A 129 -29.27 -16.01 -19.34
N GLY A 130 -30.45 -15.99 -18.69
CA GLY A 130 -31.75 -15.90 -19.37
C GLY A 130 -31.99 -14.58 -20.11
N LYS A 131 -31.23 -13.52 -19.80
CA LYS A 131 -31.31 -12.20 -20.45
C LYS A 131 -30.28 -12.01 -21.55
N MET A 132 -29.37 -12.95 -21.77
CA MET A 132 -28.35 -12.83 -22.81
C MET A 132 -28.96 -13.02 -24.21
N ASN A 133 -28.52 -12.17 -25.14
CA ASN A 133 -28.93 -12.21 -26.54
C ASN A 133 -28.23 -13.35 -27.28
N ASP A 134 -28.90 -13.93 -28.27
CA ASP A 134 -28.24 -14.85 -29.21
C ASP A 134 -27.28 -14.06 -30.13
N PRO A 135 -26.12 -14.63 -30.48
CA PRO A 135 -25.18 -13.95 -31.35
C PRO A 135 -25.75 -13.77 -32.76
N THR A 136 -25.43 -12.62 -33.36
CA THR A 136 -25.65 -12.44 -34.81
C THR A 136 -24.75 -13.42 -35.57
N LYS A 137 -25.10 -13.75 -36.82
CA LYS A 137 -24.31 -14.69 -37.63
C LYS A 137 -22.82 -14.33 -37.66
N ASN A 138 -22.49 -13.06 -37.93
CA ASN A 138 -21.10 -12.61 -38.01
C ASN A 138 -20.37 -12.74 -36.66
N LEU A 139 -21.07 -12.47 -35.55
CA LEU A 139 -20.49 -12.64 -34.22
C LEU A 139 -20.35 -14.12 -33.87
N ALA A 140 -21.31 -14.98 -34.26
CA ALA A 140 -21.20 -16.42 -34.07
C ALA A 140 -20.01 -17.01 -34.83
N ASP A 141 -19.77 -16.58 -36.08
CA ASP A 141 -18.59 -16.97 -36.87
C ASP A 141 -17.30 -16.51 -36.19
N LEU A 142 -17.29 -15.31 -35.59
CA LEU A 142 -16.15 -14.79 -34.81
C LEU A 142 -15.89 -15.64 -33.55
N LEU A 143 -16.94 -15.96 -32.79
CA LEU A 143 -16.84 -16.78 -31.58
C LEU A 143 -16.38 -18.20 -31.91
N ALA A 144 -16.83 -18.78 -33.01
CA ALA A 144 -16.35 -20.08 -33.49
C ALA A 144 -14.84 -20.05 -33.81
N ALA A 145 -14.33 -18.94 -34.33
CA ALA A 145 -12.89 -18.76 -34.57
C ALA A 145 -12.08 -18.51 -33.27
N ILE A 146 -12.73 -18.04 -32.20
CA ILE A 146 -12.09 -17.84 -30.89
C ILE A 146 -12.10 -19.12 -30.05
N ASN A 147 -13.14 -19.94 -30.15
CA ASN A 147 -13.26 -21.14 -29.33
C ASN A 147 -12.20 -22.19 -29.67
N PRO A 148 -11.76 -23.00 -28.69
CA PRO A 148 -10.85 -24.13 -28.91
C PRO A 148 -11.30 -25.00 -30.09
N PRO A 149 -10.37 -25.55 -30.88
CA PRO A 149 -10.73 -26.36 -32.03
C PRO A 149 -11.31 -27.71 -31.56
N GLU A 150 -12.28 -28.25 -32.29
CA GLU A 150 -12.96 -29.50 -31.91
C GLU A 150 -12.04 -30.72 -31.88
N ASP A 151 -10.98 -30.71 -32.69
CA ASP A 151 -9.95 -31.75 -32.76
C ASP A 151 -8.89 -31.63 -31.65
N GLY A 152 -8.90 -30.53 -30.89
CA GLY A 152 -7.90 -30.21 -29.87
C GLY A 152 -6.52 -29.89 -30.43
N GLU A 153 -6.34 -29.70 -31.75
CA GLU A 153 -5.05 -29.42 -32.36
C GLU A 153 -4.76 -27.91 -32.48
N PHE A 154 -3.84 -27.43 -31.64
CA PHE A 154 -3.43 -26.02 -31.60
C PHE A 154 -2.32 -25.73 -32.61
N ASN A 155 -2.65 -25.77 -33.91
CA ASN A 155 -1.71 -25.44 -34.97
C ASN A 155 -1.60 -23.92 -35.22
N ARG A 156 -0.53 -23.50 -35.90
CA ARG A 156 -0.26 -22.08 -36.19
C ARG A 156 -1.39 -21.41 -36.99
N ALA A 157 -1.98 -22.10 -37.96
CA ALA A 157 -3.05 -21.55 -38.80
C ALA A 157 -4.30 -21.25 -37.98
N TYR A 158 -4.65 -22.13 -37.03
CA TYR A 158 -5.71 -21.89 -36.06
C TYR A 158 -5.37 -20.69 -35.16
N MET A 159 -4.14 -20.61 -34.62
CA MET A 159 -3.75 -19.49 -33.77
C MET A 159 -3.80 -18.13 -34.44
N ILE A 160 -3.37 -18.04 -35.70
CA ILE A 160 -3.49 -16.79 -36.48
C ILE A 160 -4.96 -16.39 -36.62
N ARG A 161 -5.85 -17.34 -36.91
CA ARG A 161 -7.30 -17.07 -36.99
C ARG A 161 -7.86 -16.60 -35.64
N ARG A 162 -7.49 -17.27 -34.55
CA ARG A 162 -7.89 -16.92 -33.18
C ARG A 162 -7.41 -15.52 -32.79
N LYS A 163 -6.12 -15.21 -33.03
CA LYS A 163 -5.53 -13.88 -32.83
C LYS A 163 -6.29 -12.79 -33.58
N ASN A 164 -6.61 -13.03 -34.85
CA ASN A 164 -7.35 -12.08 -35.68
C ASN A 164 -8.79 -11.90 -35.19
N ALA A 165 -9.44 -12.99 -34.78
CA ALA A 165 -10.79 -12.94 -34.24
C ALA A 165 -10.85 -12.17 -32.90
N CYS A 166 -9.90 -12.42 -31.98
CA CYS A 166 -9.74 -11.63 -30.76
C CYS A 166 -9.45 -10.15 -31.07
N GLY A 167 -8.66 -9.88 -32.11
CA GLY A 167 -8.37 -8.51 -32.57
C GLY A 167 -9.61 -7.77 -33.08
N ALA A 168 -10.44 -8.44 -33.89
CA ALA A 168 -11.71 -7.88 -34.33
C ALA A 168 -12.67 -7.65 -33.15
N MET A 169 -12.69 -8.56 -32.17
CA MET A 169 -13.45 -8.36 -30.94
C MET A 169 -12.96 -7.12 -30.17
N HIS A 170 -11.65 -6.98 -30.01
CA HIS A 170 -11.06 -5.83 -29.36
C HIS A 170 -11.49 -4.51 -30.02
N LEU A 171 -11.42 -4.43 -31.36
CA LEU A 171 -11.87 -3.26 -32.13
C LEU A 171 -13.37 -2.97 -31.95
N LEU A 172 -14.22 -4.01 -32.02
CA LEU A 172 -15.68 -3.86 -31.84
C LEU A 172 -16.07 -3.37 -30.44
N THR A 173 -15.19 -3.51 -29.46
CA THR A 173 -15.41 -3.01 -28.08
C THR A 173 -14.66 -1.73 -27.77
N ALA A 174 -13.75 -1.28 -28.63
CA ALA A 174 -13.00 -0.04 -28.44
C ALA A 174 -13.92 1.19 -28.45
N GLU A 175 -14.98 1.20 -29.24
CA GLU A 175 -15.94 2.30 -29.24
C GLU A 175 -16.75 2.35 -27.94
N LYS A 176 -16.82 3.54 -27.32
CA LYS A 176 -17.62 3.77 -26.12
C LYS A 176 -19.11 3.76 -26.49
N GLY A 177 -19.93 3.00 -25.77
CA GLY A 177 -21.38 3.09 -25.88
C GLY A 177 -22.12 1.76 -25.76
N LYS A 178 -23.32 1.72 -26.33
CA LYS A 178 -24.26 0.58 -26.22
C LYS A 178 -23.71 -0.72 -26.81
N GLN A 179 -22.79 -0.64 -27.76
CA GLN A 179 -22.20 -1.81 -28.39
C GLN A 179 -21.43 -2.69 -27.38
N ARG A 180 -20.65 -2.09 -26.46
CA ARG A 180 -19.98 -2.83 -25.38
C ARG A 180 -20.95 -3.60 -24.51
N ILE A 181 -22.10 -3.00 -24.22
CA ILE A 181 -23.17 -3.63 -23.45
C ILE A 181 -23.76 -4.79 -24.25
N GLN A 182 -24.18 -4.54 -25.49
CA GLN A 182 -24.76 -5.58 -26.34
C GLN A 182 -23.84 -6.79 -26.52
N ILE A 183 -22.55 -6.55 -26.75
CA ILE A 183 -21.56 -7.62 -26.93
C ILE A 183 -21.35 -8.40 -25.62
N CYS A 184 -21.16 -7.73 -24.47
CA CYS A 184 -21.02 -8.42 -23.19
C CYS A 184 -22.23 -9.31 -22.85
N TRP A 185 -23.42 -8.85 -23.23
CA TRP A 185 -24.69 -9.53 -23.00
C TRP A 185 -25.07 -10.49 -24.15
N THR A 186 -24.11 -10.95 -24.95
CA THR A 186 -24.33 -11.95 -26.01
C THR A 186 -23.78 -13.31 -25.58
N LYS A 187 -24.58 -14.37 -25.76
CA LYS A 187 -24.20 -15.75 -25.40
C LYS A 187 -22.91 -16.17 -26.10
N GLY A 188 -22.03 -16.87 -25.37
CA GLY A 188 -20.76 -17.38 -25.88
C GLY A 188 -19.61 -16.36 -25.87
N VAL A 189 -19.86 -15.04 -25.82
CA VAL A 189 -18.77 -14.04 -25.84
C VAL A 189 -17.82 -14.22 -24.65
N LEU A 190 -18.38 -14.31 -23.43
CA LEU A 190 -17.57 -14.45 -22.22
C LEU A 190 -16.93 -15.85 -22.12
N ASP A 191 -17.61 -16.90 -22.60
CA ASP A 191 -17.04 -18.25 -22.71
C ASP A 191 -15.81 -18.26 -23.64
N SER A 192 -15.93 -17.64 -24.82
CA SER A 192 -14.84 -17.54 -25.79
C SER A 192 -13.66 -16.76 -25.23
N LEU A 193 -13.87 -15.59 -24.62
CA LEU A 193 -12.79 -14.79 -24.03
C LEU A 193 -12.12 -15.52 -22.86
N LYS A 194 -12.92 -16.16 -22.00
CA LYS A 194 -12.42 -17.01 -20.92
C LYS A 194 -11.56 -18.13 -21.48
N SER A 195 -12.03 -18.87 -22.48
CA SER A 195 -11.29 -20.01 -23.06
C SER A 195 -9.87 -19.64 -23.51
N VAL A 196 -9.68 -18.45 -24.09
CA VAL A 196 -8.36 -17.95 -24.50
C VAL A 196 -7.41 -17.78 -23.31
N MET A 197 -7.93 -17.44 -22.13
CA MET A 197 -7.16 -17.34 -20.90
C MET A 197 -6.86 -18.71 -20.27
N GLU A 198 -7.69 -19.73 -20.54
CA GLU A 198 -7.57 -21.05 -19.90
C GLU A 198 -6.67 -22.04 -20.63
N ASP A 199 -6.42 -21.86 -21.93
CA ASP A 199 -5.77 -22.88 -22.78
C ASP A 199 -4.40 -23.37 -22.24
N CYS A 200 -3.67 -22.54 -21.50
CA CYS A 200 -2.30 -22.85 -21.05
C CYS A 200 -2.13 -22.89 -19.52
N MET A 201 -3.20 -23.03 -18.73
CA MET A 201 -3.08 -22.97 -17.26
C MET A 201 -2.35 -24.17 -16.63
N GLU A 202 -2.55 -25.40 -17.12
CA GLU A 202 -2.03 -26.61 -16.43
C GLU A 202 -0.60 -27.00 -16.84
N LEU A 203 -0.27 -26.94 -18.13
CA LEU A 203 1.01 -27.40 -18.68
C LEU A 203 1.98 -26.25 -19.01
N GLY A 204 1.54 -25.01 -18.80
CA GLY A 204 2.21 -23.82 -19.32
C GLY A 204 2.18 -23.75 -20.85
N ILE A 205 2.59 -22.60 -21.37
CA ILE A 205 2.63 -22.35 -22.82
C ILE A 205 3.64 -23.27 -23.52
N GLU A 206 4.74 -23.61 -22.83
CA GLU A 206 5.83 -24.40 -23.42
C GLU A 206 5.46 -25.87 -23.62
N GLY A 207 4.74 -26.46 -22.67
CA GLY A 207 4.29 -27.85 -22.74
C GLY A 207 3.11 -28.06 -23.69
N PHE A 208 2.33 -27.01 -23.94
CA PHE A 208 1.10 -27.10 -24.72
C PHE A 208 1.29 -26.74 -26.21
N LEU A 209 2.12 -25.74 -26.52
CA LEU A 209 2.28 -25.25 -27.90
C LEU A 209 3.65 -25.63 -28.47
N PRO A 210 3.70 -26.29 -29.65
CA PRO A 210 4.89 -27.01 -30.13
C PRO A 210 5.99 -26.12 -30.71
N ASN A 211 5.72 -24.87 -31.07
CA ASN A 211 6.71 -23.97 -31.66
C ASN A 211 6.52 -22.52 -31.20
N ASP A 212 7.62 -21.75 -31.20
CA ASP A 212 7.65 -20.38 -30.68
C ASP A 212 6.71 -19.44 -31.44
N GLN A 213 6.61 -19.60 -32.76
CA GLN A 213 5.68 -18.80 -33.56
C GLN A 213 4.22 -18.99 -33.11
N THR A 214 3.80 -20.21 -32.79
CA THR A 214 2.44 -20.49 -32.31
C THR A 214 2.23 -19.91 -30.91
N ARG A 215 3.28 -19.91 -30.08
CA ARG A 215 3.27 -19.29 -28.75
C ARG A 215 3.11 -17.78 -28.84
N ASP A 216 3.80 -17.12 -29.76
CA ASP A 216 3.70 -15.67 -29.96
C ASP A 216 2.31 -15.26 -30.45
N GLU A 217 1.77 -16.02 -31.42
CA GLU A 217 0.39 -15.83 -31.92
C GLU A 217 -0.65 -16.00 -30.80
N TYR A 218 -0.43 -16.97 -29.90
CA TYR A 218 -1.28 -17.16 -28.72
C TYR A 218 -1.16 -16.02 -27.71
N LYS A 219 0.06 -15.56 -27.38
CA LYS A 219 0.28 -14.40 -26.50
C LYS A 219 -0.45 -13.16 -27.02
N ASP A 220 -0.39 -12.90 -28.32
CA ASP A 220 -1.14 -11.82 -28.96
C ASP A 220 -2.67 -12.02 -28.85
N ALA A 221 -3.16 -13.23 -29.11
CA ALA A 221 -4.59 -13.55 -28.99
C ALA A 221 -5.09 -13.31 -27.56
N ARG A 222 -4.32 -13.74 -26.55
CA ARG A 222 -4.59 -13.58 -25.13
C ARG A 222 -4.57 -12.11 -24.70
N ARG A 223 -3.56 -11.34 -25.12
CA ARG A 223 -3.49 -9.89 -24.88
C ARG A 223 -4.74 -9.18 -25.42
N ARG A 224 -5.17 -9.50 -26.64
CA ARG A 224 -6.37 -8.93 -27.27
C ARG A 224 -7.67 -9.36 -26.58
N ALA A 225 -7.74 -10.60 -26.08
CA ALA A 225 -8.88 -11.07 -25.29
C ALA A 225 -9.00 -10.30 -23.96
N VAL A 226 -7.88 -10.11 -23.25
CA VAL A 226 -7.83 -9.31 -22.01
C VAL A 226 -8.16 -7.83 -22.29
N ALA A 227 -7.65 -7.24 -23.37
CA ALA A 227 -8.01 -5.89 -23.79
C ALA A 227 -9.52 -5.75 -24.11
N THR A 228 -10.11 -6.79 -24.72
CA THR A 228 -11.57 -6.86 -24.92
C THR A 228 -12.31 -6.85 -23.57
N LEU A 229 -11.89 -7.64 -22.59
CA LEU A 229 -12.47 -7.64 -21.24
C LEU A 229 -12.33 -6.28 -20.53
N MET A 230 -11.20 -5.61 -20.71
CA MET A 230 -10.97 -4.25 -20.21
C MET A 230 -11.99 -3.27 -20.81
N ASN A 231 -12.21 -3.32 -22.12
CA ASN A 231 -13.20 -2.48 -22.79
C ASN A 231 -14.63 -2.78 -22.33
N LEU A 232 -14.99 -4.06 -22.19
CA LEU A 232 -16.30 -4.49 -21.71
C LEU A 232 -16.57 -4.04 -20.27
N SER A 233 -15.58 -4.15 -19.38
CA SER A 233 -15.70 -3.78 -17.96
C SER A 233 -15.81 -2.28 -17.69
N ALA A 234 -15.37 -1.45 -18.63
CA ALA A 234 -15.49 -0.01 -18.52
C ALA A 234 -16.97 0.45 -18.43
N ALA A 235 -17.89 -0.24 -19.12
CA ALA A 235 -19.32 0.02 -19.04
C ALA A 235 -19.89 -0.48 -17.70
N GLN A 236 -20.56 0.39 -16.96
CA GLN A 236 -21.05 0.08 -15.60
C GLN A 236 -22.02 -1.10 -15.57
N GLU A 237 -22.87 -1.20 -16.59
CA GLU A 237 -23.91 -2.22 -16.76
C GLU A 237 -23.33 -3.63 -16.96
N ASN A 238 -22.08 -3.73 -17.40
CA ASN A 238 -21.40 -5.01 -17.66
C ASN A 238 -20.70 -5.56 -16.42
N ARG A 239 -20.34 -4.71 -15.45
CA ARG A 239 -19.45 -5.07 -14.34
C ARG A 239 -19.98 -6.20 -13.47
N LEU A 240 -21.30 -6.24 -13.24
CA LEU A 240 -21.92 -7.29 -12.43
C LEU A 240 -21.89 -8.64 -13.17
N VAL A 241 -22.20 -8.63 -14.47
CA VAL A 241 -22.18 -9.85 -15.31
C VAL A 241 -20.78 -10.43 -15.41
N LEU A 242 -19.78 -9.58 -15.66
CA LEU A 242 -18.38 -10.01 -15.76
C LEU A 242 -17.86 -10.60 -14.46
N LEU A 243 -18.14 -9.96 -13.31
CA LEU A 243 -17.69 -10.47 -12.01
C LEU A 243 -18.26 -11.85 -11.70
N HIS A 244 -19.56 -12.05 -11.96
CA HIS A 244 -20.23 -13.30 -11.61
C HIS A 244 -20.01 -14.41 -12.65
N PHE A 245 -19.53 -14.09 -13.86
CA PHE A 245 -19.35 -15.09 -14.90
C PHE A 245 -18.43 -16.24 -14.42
N PRO A 246 -18.86 -17.51 -14.51
CA PRO A 246 -18.16 -18.63 -13.89
C PRO A 246 -16.68 -18.72 -14.26
N ASN A 247 -15.82 -18.69 -13.23
CA ASN A 247 -14.35 -18.72 -13.29
C ASN A 247 -13.66 -17.60 -14.07
N LEU A 248 -14.38 -16.62 -14.65
CA LEU A 248 -13.73 -15.57 -15.46
C LEU A 248 -12.64 -14.84 -14.69
N ILE A 249 -12.92 -14.47 -13.44
CA ILE A 249 -11.96 -13.74 -12.61
C ILE A 249 -10.79 -14.63 -12.21
N SER A 250 -11.01 -15.90 -11.90
CA SER A 250 -9.93 -16.84 -11.59
C SER A 250 -9.00 -17.03 -12.79
N SER A 251 -9.54 -17.20 -14.00
CA SER A 251 -8.75 -17.29 -15.24
C SER A 251 -8.01 -15.98 -15.54
N LEU A 252 -8.64 -14.83 -15.24
CA LEU A 252 -8.00 -13.52 -15.37
C LEU A 252 -6.84 -13.34 -14.39
N LEU A 253 -7.00 -13.74 -13.12
CA LEU A 253 -5.93 -13.67 -12.12
C LEU A 253 -4.74 -14.57 -12.50
N SER A 254 -5.02 -15.79 -12.91
CA SER A 254 -3.98 -16.71 -13.43
C SER A 254 -3.26 -16.12 -14.65
N THR A 255 -4.01 -15.48 -15.55
CA THR A 255 -3.43 -14.80 -16.72
C THR A 255 -2.55 -13.63 -16.29
N ILE A 256 -2.99 -12.80 -15.34
CA ILE A 256 -2.20 -11.66 -14.83
C ILE A 256 -0.87 -12.15 -14.24
N SER A 257 -0.89 -13.21 -13.43
CA SER A 257 0.32 -13.74 -12.78
C SER A 257 1.26 -14.45 -13.76
N SER A 258 0.74 -15.11 -14.80
CA SER A 258 1.55 -15.90 -15.75
C SER A 258 1.93 -15.17 -17.04
N ALA A 259 1.34 -14.01 -17.30
CA ALA A 259 1.48 -13.26 -18.55
C ALA A 259 1.69 -11.77 -18.28
N PRO A 260 2.94 -11.32 -18.10
CA PRO A 260 3.26 -9.92 -17.84
C PRO A 260 2.65 -8.96 -18.87
N GLU A 261 2.57 -9.36 -20.14
CA GLU A 261 1.97 -8.57 -21.23
C GLU A 261 0.45 -8.36 -21.08
N CYS A 262 -0.21 -9.16 -20.24
CA CYS A 262 -1.65 -9.05 -19.94
C CYS A 262 -1.92 -8.32 -18.62
N SER A 263 -0.89 -8.08 -17.81
CA SER A 263 -1.02 -7.55 -16.44
C SER A 263 -1.75 -6.20 -16.42
N LYS A 264 -1.40 -5.26 -17.31
CA LYS A 264 -2.03 -3.94 -17.42
C LYS A 264 -3.54 -4.05 -17.68
N GLY A 265 -3.93 -4.76 -18.75
CA GLY A 265 -5.34 -4.89 -19.14
C GLY A 265 -6.16 -5.70 -18.12
N GLY A 266 -5.55 -6.71 -17.51
CA GLY A 266 -6.19 -7.50 -16.46
C GLY A 266 -6.39 -6.69 -15.17
N ALA A 267 -5.37 -5.96 -14.72
CA ALA A 267 -5.45 -5.05 -13.58
C ALA A 267 -6.52 -3.97 -13.82
N ALA A 268 -6.54 -3.36 -15.00
CA ALA A 268 -7.55 -2.36 -15.38
C ALA A 268 -8.97 -2.95 -15.35
N THR A 269 -9.13 -4.19 -15.81
CA THR A 269 -10.42 -4.91 -15.73
C THR A 269 -10.85 -5.05 -14.26
N LEU A 270 -9.99 -5.55 -13.37
CA LEU A 270 -10.32 -5.68 -11.94
C LEU A 270 -10.63 -4.33 -11.29
N ALA A 271 -9.85 -3.29 -11.61
CA ALA A 271 -10.10 -1.92 -11.14
C ALA A 271 -11.48 -1.42 -11.59
N HIS A 272 -11.85 -1.59 -12.86
CA HIS A 272 -13.19 -1.25 -13.35
C HIS A 272 -14.30 -2.01 -12.62
N LEU A 273 -14.13 -3.32 -12.41
CA LEU A 273 -15.12 -4.13 -11.70
C LEU A 273 -15.32 -3.63 -10.27
N SER A 274 -14.25 -3.22 -9.58
CA SER A 274 -14.29 -2.73 -8.19
C SER A 274 -14.97 -1.36 -8.01
N LYS A 275 -15.17 -0.60 -9.09
CA LYS A 275 -15.90 0.68 -9.03
C LYS A 275 -17.36 0.48 -8.58
N THR A 276 -17.98 -0.64 -8.93
CA THR A 276 -19.35 -1.00 -8.53
C THR A 276 -19.38 -1.48 -7.09
N LYS A 277 -20.25 -0.90 -6.24
CA LYS A 277 -20.28 -1.17 -4.80
C LYS A 277 -20.52 -2.65 -4.51
N GLU A 278 -21.48 -3.25 -5.20
CA GLU A 278 -21.86 -4.66 -5.07
C GLU A 278 -20.67 -5.59 -5.35
N ASN A 279 -19.86 -5.25 -6.34
CA ASN A 279 -18.71 -6.05 -6.75
C ASN A 279 -17.58 -6.05 -5.71
N ARG A 280 -17.39 -4.95 -4.97
CA ARG A 280 -16.30 -4.81 -3.98
C ARG A 280 -16.36 -5.93 -2.94
N LEU A 281 -17.54 -6.22 -2.40
CA LEU A 281 -17.74 -7.21 -1.34
C LEU A 281 -17.41 -8.64 -1.79
N PHE A 282 -17.54 -8.92 -3.09
CA PHE A 282 -17.25 -10.24 -3.65
C PHE A 282 -15.79 -10.35 -4.09
N LEU A 283 -15.23 -9.31 -4.74
CA LEU A 283 -13.85 -9.32 -5.21
C LEU A 283 -12.86 -9.65 -4.11
N ALA A 284 -12.96 -8.99 -2.94
CA ALA A 284 -12.05 -9.22 -1.81
C ALA A 284 -12.09 -10.67 -1.26
N LYS A 285 -13.10 -11.46 -1.62
CA LYS A 285 -13.27 -12.86 -1.20
C LYS A 285 -12.80 -13.86 -2.26
N ILE A 286 -12.39 -13.38 -3.43
CA ILE A 286 -11.89 -14.26 -4.50
C ILE A 286 -10.50 -14.77 -4.11
N PRO A 287 -10.31 -16.10 -4.03
CA PRO A 287 -9.00 -16.68 -3.72
C PRO A 287 -7.93 -16.22 -4.71
N GLY A 288 -6.74 -15.92 -4.20
CA GLY A 288 -5.60 -15.47 -5.00
C GLY A 288 -5.63 -14.01 -5.43
N LEU A 289 -6.72 -13.25 -5.22
CA LEU A 289 -6.78 -11.84 -5.64
C LEU A 289 -5.64 -11.02 -5.03
N PHE A 290 -5.51 -11.05 -3.70
CA PHE A 290 -4.50 -10.26 -3.01
C PHE A 290 -3.08 -10.77 -3.25
N ASP A 291 -2.92 -12.07 -3.51
CA ASP A 291 -1.62 -12.64 -3.88
C ASP A 291 -1.17 -12.15 -5.25
N THR A 292 -2.07 -12.14 -6.25
CA THR A 292 -1.79 -11.57 -7.58
C THR A 292 -1.53 -10.06 -7.50
N VAL A 293 -2.24 -9.33 -6.63
CA VAL A 293 -1.96 -7.90 -6.39
C VAL A 293 -0.56 -7.74 -5.80
N ALA A 294 -0.21 -8.53 -4.78
CA ALA A 294 1.10 -8.51 -4.17
C ALA A 294 2.18 -8.81 -5.22
N ASP A 295 2.01 -9.83 -6.06
CA ASP A 295 2.98 -10.19 -7.11
C ASP A 295 3.29 -9.04 -8.07
N ILE A 296 2.30 -8.18 -8.37
CA ILE A 296 2.49 -6.99 -9.24
C ILE A 296 3.17 -5.83 -8.50
N LEU A 297 2.88 -5.69 -7.21
CA LEU A 297 3.44 -4.62 -6.37
C LEU A 297 4.84 -4.94 -5.86
N VAL A 298 5.16 -6.22 -5.68
CA VAL A 298 6.44 -6.67 -5.13
C VAL A 298 7.59 -6.25 -6.07
N PRO A 299 8.67 -5.67 -5.52
CA PRO A 299 9.91 -5.44 -6.23
C PRO A 299 10.46 -6.76 -6.78
N GLY A 300 11.10 -6.76 -7.94
CA GLY A 300 11.67 -8.00 -8.46
C GLY A 300 12.75 -8.49 -7.48
N ALA A 301 12.84 -9.80 -7.22
CA ALA A 301 13.77 -10.36 -6.23
C ALA A 301 15.25 -9.97 -6.44
N ASP A 302 15.62 -9.53 -7.64
CA ASP A 302 16.95 -9.00 -7.96
C ASP A 302 17.22 -7.59 -7.37
N ASP A 303 16.22 -6.93 -6.77
CA ASP A 303 16.34 -5.56 -6.23
C ASP A 303 17.03 -5.50 -4.85
N HIS A 304 17.41 -6.65 -4.27
CA HIS A 304 17.87 -6.74 -2.87
C HIS A 304 19.39 -6.75 -2.65
N VAL A 305 20.23 -6.57 -3.69
CA VAL A 305 21.69 -6.64 -3.51
C VAL A 305 22.43 -5.68 -4.42
N ILE A 306 22.64 -4.43 -3.98
CA ILE A 306 23.77 -3.61 -4.45
C ILE A 306 24.56 -3.14 -3.22
N GLU A 307 25.18 -4.09 -2.50
CA GLU A 307 26.04 -3.75 -1.36
C GLU A 307 27.13 -2.73 -1.76
N GLY A 308 27.07 -1.51 -1.21
CA GLY A 308 28.24 -0.62 -1.13
C GLY A 308 28.10 0.81 -1.68
N ALA A 309 26.92 1.43 -1.70
CA ALA A 309 26.79 2.85 -2.05
C ALA A 309 25.98 3.64 -1.03
N ASP A 310 26.52 4.74 -0.52
CA ASP A 310 25.80 5.67 0.39
C ASP A 310 24.61 6.39 -0.30
N ASP A 311 24.42 6.19 -1.61
CA ASP A 311 23.30 6.70 -2.44
C ASP A 311 22.34 5.57 -2.93
N GLU A 312 22.42 4.38 -2.32
CA GLU A 312 21.72 3.16 -2.74
C GLU A 312 20.18 3.28 -2.70
N MET A 313 19.63 4.03 -1.74
CA MET A 313 18.17 4.18 -1.59
C MET A 313 17.53 4.97 -2.74
N THR A 314 18.24 5.98 -3.28
CA THR A 314 17.78 6.79 -4.43
C THR A 314 17.72 5.93 -5.68
N VAL A 315 18.76 5.13 -5.91
CA VAL A 315 18.89 4.25 -7.09
C VAL A 315 17.83 3.15 -7.07
N ILE A 316 17.64 2.46 -5.94
CA ILE A 316 16.63 1.39 -5.84
C ILE A 316 15.22 1.95 -6.09
N SER A 317 14.91 3.13 -5.55
CA SER A 317 13.58 3.74 -5.72
C SER A 317 13.28 4.08 -7.19
N GLN A 318 14.25 4.64 -7.92
CA GLN A 318 14.10 4.93 -9.35
C GLN A 318 13.99 3.64 -10.19
N MET A 319 14.78 2.63 -9.85
CA MET A 319 14.73 1.33 -10.52
C MET A 319 13.36 0.69 -10.40
N TYR A 320 12.69 0.80 -9.24
CA TYR A 320 11.35 0.25 -9.08
C TYR A 320 10.35 0.81 -10.10
N ASP A 321 10.36 2.13 -10.34
CA ASP A 321 9.39 2.78 -11.26
C ASP A 321 9.70 2.56 -12.74
N GLU A 322 10.98 2.46 -13.10
CA GLU A 322 11.43 2.25 -14.48
C GLU A 322 11.36 0.76 -14.90
N ARG A 323 11.48 -0.16 -13.93
CA ARG A 323 11.49 -1.59 -14.17
C ARG A 323 10.12 -2.11 -14.60
N GLY A 324 10.11 -2.89 -15.68
CA GLY A 324 8.91 -3.53 -16.24
C GLY A 324 8.16 -2.72 -17.30
N GLY A 325 8.68 -1.55 -17.67
CA GLY A 325 8.14 -0.72 -18.74
C GLY A 325 6.75 -0.15 -18.46
N ALA A 326 6.16 0.48 -19.48
CA ALA A 326 4.88 1.18 -19.36
C ALA A 326 3.72 0.25 -18.95
N ASP A 327 3.78 -1.03 -19.32
CA ASP A 327 2.74 -1.99 -19.00
C ASP A 327 2.72 -2.36 -17.52
N LEU A 328 3.87 -2.66 -16.90
CA LEU A 328 3.93 -2.94 -15.46
C LEU A 328 3.58 -1.71 -14.64
N LYS A 329 4.08 -0.52 -15.02
CA LYS A 329 3.72 0.76 -14.38
C LYS A 329 2.20 0.96 -14.41
N GLY A 330 1.58 0.74 -15.58
CA GLY A 330 0.12 0.79 -15.74
C GLY A 330 -0.61 -0.28 -14.92
N ALA A 331 -0.06 -1.49 -14.81
CA ALA A 331 -0.65 -2.55 -13.99
C ALA A 331 -0.65 -2.19 -12.50
N ARG A 332 0.48 -1.69 -11.97
CA ARG A 332 0.61 -1.24 -10.57
C ARG A 332 -0.37 -0.12 -10.24
N GLN A 333 -0.47 0.88 -11.11
CA GLN A 333 -1.43 1.97 -10.96
C GLN A 333 -2.87 1.46 -10.85
N ASN A 334 -3.26 0.52 -11.71
CA ASN A 334 -4.58 -0.10 -11.66
C ASN A 334 -4.79 -0.98 -10.42
N MET A 335 -3.74 -1.64 -9.91
CA MET A 335 -3.83 -2.41 -8.67
C MET A 335 -4.04 -1.53 -7.44
N PHE A 336 -3.37 -0.37 -7.36
CA PHE A 336 -3.69 0.60 -6.32
C PHE A 336 -5.13 1.14 -6.44
N ALA A 337 -5.59 1.45 -7.66
CA ALA A 337 -6.98 1.85 -7.88
C ALA A 337 -7.98 0.78 -7.40
N LEU A 338 -7.72 -0.50 -7.68
CA LEU A 338 -8.46 -1.63 -7.15
C LEU A 338 -8.46 -1.63 -5.62
N LEU A 339 -7.29 -1.56 -4.98
CA LEU A 339 -7.17 -1.55 -3.51
C LEU A 339 -7.93 -0.38 -2.87
N PHE A 340 -7.88 0.81 -3.46
CA PHE A 340 -8.66 1.97 -2.97
C PHE A 340 -10.16 1.74 -3.09
N HIS A 341 -10.63 1.17 -4.20
CA HIS A 341 -12.05 0.87 -4.36
C HIS A 341 -12.51 -0.21 -3.38
N LEU A 342 -11.71 -1.27 -3.19
CA LEU A 342 -12.03 -2.32 -2.22
C LEU A 342 -12.02 -1.79 -0.78
N GLY A 343 -11.06 -0.92 -0.44
CA GLY A 343 -10.91 -0.35 0.90
C GLY A 343 -12.04 0.60 1.32
N LYS A 344 -12.96 0.96 0.41
CA LYS A 344 -14.18 1.70 0.75
C LYS A 344 -15.18 0.87 1.56
N GLU A 345 -15.08 -0.46 1.51
CA GLU A 345 -15.91 -1.36 2.31
C GLU A 345 -15.13 -1.84 3.54
N LYS A 346 -15.69 -1.63 4.72
CA LYS A 346 -15.04 -1.97 6.00
C LYS A 346 -14.64 -3.45 6.11
N ASP A 347 -15.48 -4.35 5.63
CA ASP A 347 -15.20 -5.79 5.68
C ASP A 347 -14.02 -6.17 4.76
N ASN A 348 -13.84 -5.46 3.65
CA ASN A 348 -12.74 -5.70 2.73
C ASN A 348 -11.41 -5.24 3.32
N THR A 349 -11.37 -4.08 3.99
CA THR A 349 -10.13 -3.64 4.65
C THR A 349 -9.70 -4.61 5.73
N TYR A 350 -10.64 -5.25 6.42
CA TYR A 350 -10.35 -6.34 7.35
C TYR A 350 -9.64 -7.51 6.63
N HIS A 351 -10.20 -8.00 5.53
CA HIS A 351 -9.61 -9.10 4.74
C HIS A 351 -8.25 -8.75 4.12
N MET A 352 -8.11 -7.54 3.57
CA MET A 352 -6.85 -7.04 3.01
C MET A 352 -5.73 -7.09 4.04
N ALA A 353 -6.01 -6.61 5.26
CA ALA A 353 -5.02 -6.57 6.34
C ALA A 353 -4.56 -7.95 6.81
N ARG A 354 -5.27 -9.05 6.50
CA ARG A 354 -4.89 -10.42 6.88
C ARG A 354 -4.13 -11.15 5.77
N ASN A 355 -4.01 -10.57 4.58
CA ASN A 355 -3.16 -11.14 3.55
C ASN A 355 -1.74 -10.62 3.77
N GLY A 356 -0.89 -11.43 4.40
CA GLY A 356 0.48 -11.03 4.76
C GLY A 356 1.31 -10.61 3.55
N ARG A 357 1.20 -11.32 2.42
CA ARG A 357 1.92 -10.98 1.17
C ARG A 357 1.58 -9.59 0.67
N LEU A 358 0.30 -9.21 0.69
CA LEU A 358 -0.14 -7.87 0.32
C LEU A 358 0.40 -6.81 1.29
N ILE A 359 0.35 -7.07 2.60
CA ILE A 359 0.85 -6.12 3.60
C ILE A 359 2.36 -5.92 3.46
N ASP A 360 3.12 -6.99 3.25
CA ASP A 360 4.56 -6.93 3.03
C ASP A 360 4.89 -6.19 1.72
N ALA A 361 4.14 -6.43 0.65
CA ALA A 361 4.29 -5.71 -0.60
C ALA A 361 4.02 -4.20 -0.43
N LEU A 362 2.97 -3.83 0.31
CA LEU A 362 2.65 -2.43 0.60
C LEU A 362 3.75 -1.77 1.45
N ALA A 363 4.28 -2.46 2.46
CA ALA A 363 5.38 -1.95 3.28
C ALA A 363 6.65 -1.75 2.44
N ALA A 364 6.98 -2.71 1.57
CA ALA A 364 8.12 -2.61 0.66
C ALA A 364 7.99 -1.39 -0.26
N VAL A 365 6.88 -1.24 -0.97
CA VAL A 365 6.65 -0.09 -1.86
C VAL A 365 6.66 1.23 -1.09
N ASN A 366 6.09 1.25 0.12
CA ASN A 366 6.08 2.44 0.97
C ASN A 366 7.48 2.88 1.43
N SER A 367 8.46 1.98 1.40
CA SER A 367 9.83 2.26 1.83
C SER A 367 10.68 2.94 0.73
N TYR A 368 10.21 2.97 -0.51
CA TYR A 368 10.88 3.65 -1.62
C TYR A 368 10.56 5.14 -1.65
N LEU A 369 11.40 5.94 -0.99
CA LEU A 369 11.19 7.37 -0.79
C LEU A 369 11.02 8.19 -2.08
N MET A 370 11.55 7.70 -3.22
CA MET A 370 11.46 8.41 -4.52
C MET A 370 10.41 7.83 -5.46
N SER A 371 9.71 6.75 -5.08
CA SER A 371 8.78 6.10 -6.01
C SER A 371 7.50 6.89 -6.18
N ASP A 372 7.03 7.02 -7.43
CA ASP A 372 5.70 7.51 -7.78
C ASP A 372 4.58 6.71 -7.10
N PHE A 373 4.87 5.47 -6.67
CA PHE A 373 3.91 4.59 -6.02
C PHE A 373 3.93 4.63 -4.49
N GLN A 374 4.90 5.32 -3.89
CA GLN A 374 5.02 5.43 -2.44
C GLN A 374 3.76 6.05 -1.82
N GLU A 375 3.27 7.15 -2.39
CA GLU A 375 2.06 7.84 -1.93
C GLU A 375 0.85 6.91 -1.95
N TYR A 376 0.69 6.10 -3.01
CA TYR A 376 -0.43 5.16 -3.08
C TYR A 376 -0.34 4.07 -2.02
N ALA A 377 0.86 3.53 -1.76
CA ALA A 377 1.07 2.55 -0.70
C ALA A 377 0.76 3.14 0.69
N SER A 378 1.31 4.32 1.00
CA SER A 378 1.00 5.10 2.20
C SER A 378 -0.50 5.32 2.39
N LYS A 379 -1.20 5.70 1.31
CA LYS A 379 -2.65 5.93 1.32
C LYS A 379 -3.45 4.66 1.58
N VAL A 380 -3.04 3.51 1.04
CA VAL A 380 -3.68 2.23 1.36
C VAL A 380 -3.44 1.87 2.82
N LEU A 381 -2.20 1.95 3.31
CA LEU A 381 -1.84 1.65 4.70
C LEU A 381 -2.59 2.54 5.70
N ALA A 382 -2.68 3.86 5.44
CA ALA A 382 -3.46 4.79 6.24
C ALA A 382 -4.96 4.45 6.27
N ASN A 383 -5.52 3.97 5.15
CA ASN A 383 -6.91 3.51 5.12
C ASN A 383 -7.10 2.19 5.87
N LEU A 384 -6.15 1.26 5.79
CA LEU A 384 -6.19 0.00 6.53
C LEU A 384 -6.12 0.22 8.03
N SER A 385 -5.29 1.17 8.50
CA SER A 385 -5.11 1.46 9.93
C SER A 385 -6.29 2.18 10.57
N ARG A 386 -7.24 2.74 9.80
CA ARG A 386 -8.47 3.33 10.38
C ARG A 386 -9.36 2.31 11.09
N HIS A 387 -9.19 1.02 10.81
CA HIS A 387 -9.96 -0.04 11.46
C HIS A 387 -9.19 -0.56 12.68
N HIS A 388 -9.73 -0.41 13.89
CA HIS A 388 -9.08 -0.87 15.14
C HIS A 388 -8.70 -2.37 15.13
N GLY A 389 -9.52 -3.22 14.50
CA GLY A 389 -9.15 -4.63 14.32
C GLY A 389 -7.91 -4.85 13.43
N ASN A 390 -7.59 -3.91 12.56
CA ASN A 390 -6.42 -3.98 11.66
C ASN A 390 -5.17 -3.44 12.34
N THR A 391 -5.27 -2.36 13.12
CA THR A 391 -4.11 -1.76 13.81
C THR A 391 -3.38 -2.77 14.66
N ARG A 392 -4.11 -3.47 15.55
CA ARG A 392 -3.54 -4.55 16.35
C ARG A 392 -2.93 -5.64 15.48
N HIS A 393 -3.65 -6.13 14.47
CA HIS A 393 -3.13 -7.22 13.64
C HIS A 393 -1.84 -6.83 12.91
N ILE A 394 -1.83 -5.67 12.25
CA ILE A 394 -0.69 -5.18 11.48
C ILE A 394 0.50 -4.86 12.40
N CYS A 395 0.28 -4.15 13.51
CA CYS A 395 1.33 -3.76 14.44
C CYS A 395 2.11 -4.98 14.98
N PHE A 396 1.39 -6.04 15.38
CA PHE A 396 2.00 -7.23 15.98
C PHE A 396 2.44 -8.32 14.98
N ARG A 397 1.86 -8.39 13.78
CA ARG A 397 2.20 -9.43 12.78
C ARG A 397 3.08 -8.93 11.65
N HIS A 398 3.10 -7.63 11.41
CA HIS A 398 3.81 -6.99 10.31
C HIS A 398 4.56 -5.73 10.80
N PRO A 399 5.57 -5.88 11.69
CA PRO A 399 6.31 -4.74 12.25
C PRO A 399 7.05 -3.93 11.18
N ASN A 400 7.39 -4.55 10.05
CA ASN A 400 7.93 -3.88 8.85
C ASN A 400 7.02 -2.76 8.33
N VAL A 401 5.70 -2.84 8.54
CA VAL A 401 4.79 -1.75 8.18
C VAL A 401 5.09 -0.49 8.99
N ILE A 402 5.28 -0.61 10.31
CA ILE A 402 5.58 0.55 11.16
C ILE A 402 6.93 1.16 10.76
N GLN A 403 7.94 0.32 10.52
CA GLN A 403 9.23 0.76 9.98
C GLN A 403 9.06 1.52 8.67
N SER A 404 8.29 0.98 7.72
CA SER A 404 8.05 1.62 6.43
C SER A 404 7.36 2.98 6.58
N LEU A 405 6.42 3.11 7.52
CA LEU A 405 5.69 4.35 7.80
C LEU A 405 6.58 5.41 8.46
N VAL A 406 7.47 5.00 9.35
CA VAL A 406 8.51 5.88 9.91
C VAL A 406 9.42 6.37 8.79
N THR A 407 9.92 5.48 7.93
CA THR A 407 10.73 5.86 6.78
C THR A 407 9.97 6.82 5.85
N SER A 408 8.74 6.51 5.45
CA SER A 408 7.94 7.35 4.55
C SER A 408 7.50 8.69 5.16
N SER A 409 7.55 8.83 6.49
CA SER A 409 7.42 10.14 7.16
C SER A 409 8.55 11.11 6.77
N TYR A 410 9.67 10.62 6.24
CA TYR A 410 10.76 11.44 5.68
C TYR A 410 10.73 11.55 4.15
N SER A 411 9.63 11.16 3.48
CA SER A 411 9.48 11.30 2.03
C SER A 411 9.58 12.76 1.57
N PHE A 412 10.07 12.99 0.35
CA PHE A 412 10.03 14.32 -0.27
C PHE A 412 8.60 14.73 -0.66
N ASN A 413 7.70 13.76 -0.85
CA ASN A 413 6.28 14.02 -1.11
C ASN A 413 5.54 14.35 0.20
N GLU A 414 5.00 15.56 0.28
CA GLU A 414 4.27 16.08 1.45
C GLU A 414 3.03 15.26 1.81
N ASP A 415 2.24 14.86 0.82
CA ASP A 415 1.06 14.00 1.04
C ASP A 415 1.45 12.64 1.61
N THR A 416 2.59 12.08 1.17
CA THR A 416 3.11 10.81 1.70
C THR A 416 3.50 10.95 3.17
N ARG A 417 4.22 12.02 3.54
CA ARG A 417 4.57 12.27 4.95
C ARG A 417 3.34 12.41 5.83
N LYS A 418 2.36 13.21 5.37
CA LYS A 418 1.08 13.39 6.05
C LYS A 418 0.35 12.07 6.25
N LEU A 419 0.17 11.29 5.19
CA LEU A 419 -0.51 9.99 5.24
C LEU A 419 0.21 9.01 6.17
N SER A 420 1.54 9.05 6.19
CA SER A 420 2.36 8.23 7.08
C SER A 420 2.12 8.58 8.55
N CYS A 421 2.13 9.88 8.88
CA CYS A 421 1.84 10.36 10.23
C CYS A 421 0.39 10.04 10.65
N GLN A 422 -0.58 10.18 9.75
CA GLN A 422 -1.97 9.78 10.01
C GLN A 422 -2.10 8.27 10.26
N ALA A 423 -1.34 7.44 9.54
CA ALA A 423 -1.33 6.01 9.77
C ALA A 423 -0.76 5.68 11.16
N LEU A 424 0.40 6.25 11.51
CA LEU A 424 1.04 6.10 12.84
C LEU A 424 0.10 6.57 13.96
N GLN A 425 -0.62 7.67 13.75
CA GLN A 425 -1.63 8.14 14.68
C GLN A 425 -2.75 7.12 14.91
N ASN A 426 -3.27 6.50 13.86
CA ASN A 426 -4.31 5.48 13.99
C ASN A 426 -3.81 4.28 14.81
N PHE A 427 -2.55 3.86 14.62
CA PHE A 427 -1.93 2.82 15.44
C PHE A 427 -1.79 3.28 16.90
N ALA A 428 -1.27 4.47 17.16
CA ALA A 428 -1.09 4.99 18.52
C ALA A 428 -2.41 5.20 19.27
N HIS A 429 -3.50 5.48 18.54
CA HIS A 429 -4.82 5.62 19.15
C HIS A 429 -5.34 4.28 19.72
N ASP A 430 -4.96 3.15 19.12
CA ASP A 430 -5.33 1.81 19.57
C ASP A 430 -4.49 1.38 20.77
N GLN A 431 -5.15 1.23 21.93
CA GLN A 431 -4.49 1.00 23.22
C GLN A 431 -3.47 -0.16 23.19
N PRO A 432 -3.77 -1.35 22.63
CA PRO A 432 -2.80 -2.45 22.60
C PRO A 432 -1.52 -2.14 21.81
N CYS A 433 -1.58 -1.22 20.85
CA CYS A 433 -0.42 -0.87 20.03
C CYS A 433 0.52 0.13 20.71
N ARG A 434 0.06 0.89 21.72
CA ARG A 434 0.82 2.02 22.30
C ARG A 434 2.17 1.59 22.87
N LEU A 435 2.18 0.51 23.65
CA LEU A 435 3.41 -0.01 24.25
C LEU A 435 4.36 -0.58 23.18
N GLU A 436 3.81 -1.28 22.19
CA GLU A 436 4.60 -1.85 21.10
C GLU A 436 5.26 -0.75 20.27
N LEU A 437 4.51 0.30 19.92
CA LEU A 437 5.03 1.44 19.18
C LEU A 437 6.10 2.21 19.94
N SER A 438 5.96 2.41 21.26
CA SER A 438 6.99 3.10 22.04
C SER A 438 8.27 2.28 22.16
N ASN A 439 8.16 0.95 22.21
CA ASN A 439 9.32 0.07 22.26
C ASN A 439 10.12 0.06 20.95
N MET A 440 9.51 0.45 19.83
CA MET A 440 10.22 0.70 18.58
C MET A 440 11.00 2.01 18.66
N ARG A 441 12.32 1.90 18.91
CA ARG A 441 13.25 3.03 19.16
C ARG A 441 13.18 4.18 18.16
N ILE A 442 12.72 3.92 16.94
CA ILE A 442 12.67 4.91 15.86
C ILE A 442 11.38 5.74 15.84
N VAL A 443 10.28 5.27 16.45
CA VAL A 443 8.95 5.87 16.28
C VAL A 443 8.85 7.21 17.01
N ILE A 444 9.22 7.26 18.30
CA ILE A 444 9.10 8.50 19.08
C ILE A 444 10.05 9.59 18.52
N PRO A 445 11.34 9.31 18.22
CA PRO A 445 12.21 10.30 17.59
C PRO A 445 11.65 10.83 16.28
N SER A 446 11.16 9.94 15.39
CA SER A 446 10.63 10.39 14.10
C SER A 446 9.39 11.26 14.26
N LEU A 447 8.49 10.93 15.17
CA LEU A 447 7.33 11.76 15.47
C LEU A 447 7.76 13.14 16.01
N CYS A 448 8.78 13.22 16.86
CA CYS A 448 9.29 14.50 17.36
C CYS A 448 9.88 15.35 16.24
N ASP A 449 10.65 14.75 15.34
CA ASP A 449 11.19 15.44 14.16
C ASP A 449 10.06 15.96 13.27
N ARG A 450 9.01 15.16 13.04
CA ARG A 450 7.85 15.61 12.24
C ARG A 450 7.07 16.75 12.89
N VAL A 451 6.95 16.76 14.22
CA VAL A 451 6.31 17.89 14.93
C VAL A 451 7.12 19.18 14.77
N ARG A 452 8.46 19.10 14.80
CA ARG A 452 9.35 20.27 14.73
C ARG A 452 9.58 20.77 13.30
N ASP A 453 9.88 19.85 12.39
CA ASP A 453 10.41 20.17 11.06
C ASP A 453 9.38 20.02 9.94
N GLY A 454 8.19 19.48 10.25
CA GLY A 454 7.11 19.33 9.27
C GLY A 454 6.65 20.69 8.71
N THR A 455 6.38 20.73 7.41
CA THR A 455 5.89 21.95 6.73
C THR A 455 4.37 22.04 6.74
N ASP A 456 3.69 20.89 6.69
CA ASP A 456 2.23 20.78 6.67
C ASP A 456 1.65 20.74 8.08
N GLU A 457 0.60 21.52 8.34
CA GLU A 457 -0.04 21.54 9.66
C GLU A 457 -0.69 20.20 10.02
N GLU A 458 -1.33 19.51 9.05
CA GLU A 458 -1.98 18.23 9.30
C GLU A 458 -0.96 17.11 9.60
N GLU A 459 0.19 17.09 8.92
CA GLU A 459 1.33 16.22 9.19
C GLU A 459 1.80 16.38 10.63
N ARG A 460 2.12 17.62 11.04
CA ARG A 460 2.62 17.95 12.38
C ARG A 460 1.60 17.61 13.47
N LEU A 461 0.33 17.97 13.24
CA LEU A 461 -0.74 17.69 14.19
C LEU A 461 -0.97 16.18 14.35
N SER A 462 -0.91 15.41 13.27
CA SER A 462 -1.04 13.94 13.32
C SER A 462 0.13 13.31 14.09
N ALA A 463 1.35 13.80 13.87
CA ALA A 463 2.52 13.35 14.62
C ALA A 463 2.40 13.68 16.12
N LEU A 464 1.97 14.90 16.46
CA LEU A 464 1.76 15.32 17.84
C LEU A 464 0.64 14.54 18.55
N GLN A 465 -0.47 14.28 17.84
CA GLN A 465 -1.57 13.45 18.35
C GLN A 465 -1.14 12.00 18.57
N SER A 466 -0.18 11.51 17.78
CA SER A 466 0.45 10.20 18.01
C SER A 466 1.22 10.21 19.33
N ILE A 467 2.11 11.19 19.54
CA ILE A 467 2.88 11.35 20.80
C ILE A 467 1.93 11.44 22.01
N LYS A 468 0.87 12.25 21.90
CA LYS A 468 -0.15 12.38 22.95
C LYS A 468 -0.83 11.04 23.26
N SER A 469 -1.19 10.26 22.23
CA SER A 469 -1.82 8.95 22.43
C SER A 469 -0.87 7.94 23.06
N LEU A 470 0.43 8.00 22.72
CA LEU A 470 1.47 7.18 23.37
C LEU A 470 1.67 7.57 24.83
N SER A 471 1.54 8.86 25.19
CA SER A 471 1.72 9.32 26.58
C SER A 471 0.56 8.99 27.52
N GLU A 472 -0.58 8.53 27.00
CA GLU A 472 -1.69 8.01 27.80
C GLU A 472 -1.41 6.64 28.43
N GLU A 473 -0.42 5.91 27.92
CA GLU A 473 -0.01 4.60 28.46
C GLU A 473 1.08 4.82 29.53
N PRO A 474 0.81 4.54 30.83
CA PRO A 474 1.77 4.79 31.90
C PRO A 474 3.11 4.09 31.70
N SER A 475 3.08 2.90 31.07
CA SER A 475 4.25 2.08 30.77
C SER A 475 5.23 2.79 29.82
N ASN A 476 4.75 3.75 29.03
CA ASN A 476 5.55 4.48 28.06
C ASN A 476 6.31 5.67 28.67
N LEU A 477 6.02 6.03 29.94
CA LEU A 477 6.62 7.19 30.61
C LEU A 477 8.14 7.18 30.52
N ILE A 478 8.77 6.06 30.90
CA ILE A 478 10.24 5.93 30.94
C ILE A 478 10.83 6.05 29.53
N VAL A 479 10.25 5.35 28.56
CA VAL A 479 10.77 5.35 27.18
C VAL A 479 10.66 6.75 26.57
N MET A 480 9.52 7.43 26.76
CA MET A 480 9.32 8.76 26.23
C MET A 480 10.17 9.82 26.95
N SER A 481 10.34 9.73 28.28
CA SER A 481 11.21 10.66 29.03
C SER A 481 12.67 10.52 28.66
N ASN A 482 13.11 9.30 28.34
CA ASN A 482 14.48 9.00 27.94
C ASN A 482 14.73 9.24 26.44
N THR A 483 13.68 9.37 25.64
CA THR A 483 13.82 9.68 24.21
C THR A 483 14.26 11.13 24.04
N PRO A 484 15.43 11.38 23.42
CA PRO A 484 15.91 12.73 23.19
C PRO A 484 14.86 13.57 22.45
N ASN A 485 14.77 14.85 22.81
CA ASN A 485 13.86 15.82 22.22
C ASN A 485 12.36 15.56 22.44
N CYS A 486 11.92 14.45 23.04
CA CYS A 486 10.48 14.23 23.26
C CYS A 486 9.86 15.29 24.18
N MET A 487 10.40 15.43 25.41
CA MET A 487 9.94 16.46 26.35
C MET A 487 10.22 17.89 25.85
N PRO A 488 11.43 18.23 25.34
CA PRO A 488 11.67 19.54 24.74
C PRO A 488 10.68 19.92 23.64
N THR A 489 10.32 18.98 22.75
CA THR A 489 9.35 19.23 21.67
C THR A 489 7.97 19.56 22.24
N LEU A 490 7.50 18.79 23.22
CA LEU A 490 6.20 19.06 23.85
C LEU A 490 6.16 20.41 24.57
N ILE A 491 7.24 20.77 25.27
CA ILE A 491 7.35 22.07 25.96
C ILE A 491 7.34 23.21 24.94
N MET A 492 8.19 23.15 23.91
CA MET A 492 8.33 24.17 22.86
C MET A 492 7.03 24.42 22.08
N ILE A 493 6.22 23.37 21.87
CA ILE A 493 4.90 23.54 21.25
C ILE A 493 3.89 24.10 22.27
N SER A 494 3.91 23.61 23.51
CA SER A 494 2.95 24.03 24.55
C SER A 494 3.14 25.47 25.02
N ASP A 495 4.38 25.96 25.13
CA ASP A 495 4.70 27.32 25.58
C ASP A 495 4.47 28.38 24.48
N GLY A 496 4.32 27.93 23.23
CA GLY A 496 4.16 28.79 22.07
C GLY A 496 5.45 29.45 21.60
N THR A 497 6.62 28.92 21.98
CA THR A 497 7.93 29.31 21.43
C THR A 497 8.01 29.01 19.94
N ASP A 498 7.35 27.95 19.50
CA ASP A 498 7.13 27.72 18.08
C ASP A 498 5.99 28.60 17.53
N GLU A 499 6.36 29.65 16.81
CA GLU A 499 5.43 30.59 16.17
C GLU A 499 4.55 29.93 15.10
N THR A 500 5.00 28.80 14.53
CA THR A 500 4.27 28.07 13.50
C THR A 500 3.25 27.08 14.08
N ALA A 501 3.30 26.82 15.40
CA ALA A 501 2.37 25.91 16.06
C ALA A 501 0.98 26.54 16.25
N SER A 502 -0.05 25.89 15.71
CA SER A 502 -1.44 26.32 15.86
C SER A 502 -1.96 26.12 17.28
N GLU A 503 -3.01 26.86 17.65
CA GLU A 503 -3.62 26.77 19.00
C GLU A 503 -4.02 25.34 19.37
N MET A 504 -4.50 24.56 18.39
CA MET A 504 -4.82 23.14 18.58
C MET A 504 -3.58 22.33 18.92
N MET A 505 -2.44 22.57 18.26
CA MET A 505 -1.18 21.89 18.58
C MET A 505 -0.73 22.21 20.00
N ARG A 506 -0.79 23.49 20.42
CA ARG A 506 -0.43 23.90 21.80
C ARG A 506 -1.29 23.16 22.83
N TYR A 507 -2.60 23.09 22.58
CA TYR A 507 -3.53 22.36 23.43
C TYR A 507 -3.18 20.86 23.53
N VAL A 508 -2.94 20.20 22.39
CA VAL A 508 -2.57 18.76 22.37
C VAL A 508 -1.24 18.52 23.08
N ALA A 509 -0.26 19.41 22.92
CA ALA A 509 1.03 19.31 23.61
C ALA A 509 0.88 19.49 25.13
N SER A 510 0.10 20.47 25.59
CA SER A 510 -0.22 20.65 27.01
C SER A 510 -0.93 19.42 27.59
N ASP A 511 -1.86 18.82 26.85
CA ASP A 511 -2.57 17.60 27.27
C ASP A 511 -1.62 16.41 27.40
N ALA A 512 -0.68 16.25 26.46
CA ALA A 512 0.36 15.23 26.55
C ALA A 512 1.26 15.43 27.79
N LEU A 513 1.67 16.68 28.09
CA LEU A 513 2.44 17.02 29.28
C LEU A 513 1.65 16.78 30.58
N ALA A 514 0.33 17.02 30.57
CA ALA A 514 -0.54 16.72 31.70
C ALA A 514 -0.61 15.22 31.99
N ASN A 515 -0.67 14.36 30.95
CA ASN A 515 -0.57 12.91 31.10
C ASN A 515 0.75 12.51 31.74
N PHE A 516 1.88 13.03 31.25
CA PHE A 516 3.20 12.78 31.85
C PHE A 516 3.27 13.19 33.31
N SER A 517 2.81 14.40 33.64
CA SER A 517 2.75 14.88 35.03
C SER A 517 1.93 13.94 35.92
N SER A 518 0.79 13.46 35.43
CA SER A 518 -0.07 12.51 36.14
C SER A 518 0.64 11.16 36.37
N HIS A 519 1.35 10.63 35.37
CA HIS A 519 2.10 9.39 35.49
C HIS A 519 3.30 9.51 36.43
N CYS A 520 4.07 10.61 36.34
CA CYS A 520 5.16 10.88 37.29
C CYS A 520 4.66 10.94 38.73
N ARG A 521 3.49 11.57 38.95
CA ARG A 521 2.86 11.60 40.28
C ARG A 521 2.48 10.21 40.78
N LEU A 522 1.89 9.39 39.91
CA LEU A 522 1.55 7.99 40.24
C LEU A 522 2.80 7.20 40.63
N LEU A 523 3.88 7.30 39.86
CA LEU A 523 5.15 6.64 40.18
C LEU A 523 5.76 7.15 41.49
N ALA A 524 5.79 8.47 41.71
CA ALA A 524 6.33 9.05 42.94
C ALA A 524 5.53 8.60 44.19
N THR A 525 4.20 8.54 44.06
CA THR A 525 3.31 8.08 45.14
C THR A 525 3.51 6.59 45.42
N ALA A 526 3.61 5.77 44.37
CA ALA A 526 3.89 4.34 44.51
C ALA A 526 5.27 4.07 45.12
N GLY A 527 6.30 4.80 44.67
CA GLY A 527 7.66 4.70 45.22
C GLY A 527 7.74 5.11 46.69
N HIS A 528 7.08 6.21 47.08
CA HIS A 528 7.03 6.62 48.48
C HIS A 528 6.30 5.59 49.36
N LYS A 529 5.20 5.03 48.86
CA LYS A 529 4.47 3.97 49.57
C LYS A 529 5.37 2.74 49.78
N ALA A 530 6.06 2.28 48.75
CA ALA A 530 6.99 1.17 48.86
C ALA A 530 8.13 1.45 49.87
N ASP A 531 8.65 2.68 49.90
CA ASP A 531 9.65 3.12 50.88
C ASP A 531 9.12 3.08 52.33
N LEU A 532 7.88 3.53 52.57
CA LEU A 532 7.24 3.45 53.90
C LEU A 532 6.97 2.00 54.34
N GLU A 533 6.49 1.15 53.42
CA GLU A 533 6.30 -0.28 53.68
C GLU A 533 7.61 -0.96 54.07
N ASN A 534 8.71 -0.65 53.36
CA ASN A 534 10.05 -1.16 53.67
C ASN A 534 10.56 -0.67 55.04
N LYS A 535 10.13 0.51 55.49
CA LYS A 535 10.44 1.06 56.82
C LYS A 535 9.51 0.56 57.93
N GLY A 536 8.43 -0.14 57.58
CA GLY A 536 7.39 -0.56 58.52
C GLY A 536 6.55 0.62 59.07
N GLU A 537 6.49 1.72 58.33
CA GLU A 537 5.67 2.89 58.66
C GLU A 537 4.24 2.72 58.11
N GLU A 538 3.24 3.32 58.77
CA GLU A 538 1.86 3.30 58.27
C GLU A 538 1.71 4.17 57.01
N ASP A 539 0.85 3.73 56.07
CA ASP A 539 0.51 4.48 54.87
C ASP A 539 0.15 5.94 55.21
N PRO A 540 0.67 6.93 54.45
CA PRO A 540 0.41 8.32 54.72
C PRO A 540 -1.08 8.60 54.47
N LYS A 541 -1.74 9.29 55.41
CA LYS A 541 -3.19 9.59 55.32
C LYS A 541 -3.55 10.54 54.17
N VAL A 542 -2.57 11.12 53.50
CA VAL A 542 -2.73 12.13 52.45
C VAL A 542 -1.76 11.80 51.32
N ASP A 543 -2.26 11.71 50.09
CA ASP A 543 -1.44 11.57 48.89
C ASP A 543 -0.43 12.74 48.79
N LEU A 544 0.87 12.44 48.66
CA LEU A 544 1.96 13.43 48.73
C LEU A 544 1.87 14.55 47.67
N PHE A 545 1.08 14.34 46.62
CA PHE A 545 1.13 15.15 45.41
C PHE A 545 -0.25 15.44 44.81
N VAL A 546 -1.32 15.40 45.60
CA VAL A 546 -2.51 16.15 45.18
C VAL A 546 -2.12 17.61 45.30
N PRO A 547 -2.00 18.38 44.20
CA PRO A 547 -1.95 19.81 44.36
C PRO A 547 -3.24 20.14 45.08
N THR A 548 -3.17 20.56 46.33
CA THR A 548 -4.30 21.15 47.01
C THR A 548 -4.51 22.52 46.36
N PHE A 549 -5.00 22.53 45.12
CA PHE A 549 -5.93 23.55 44.70
C PHE A 549 -7.20 23.31 45.51
N ASN A 550 -7.12 23.56 46.82
CA ASN A 550 -8.28 24.01 47.55
C ASN A 550 -8.60 25.35 46.87
N VAL A 551 -9.46 25.28 45.85
CA VAL A 551 -10.14 26.44 45.29
C VAL A 551 -10.98 26.97 46.44
N THR A 552 -10.35 27.80 47.26
CA THR A 552 -10.96 28.37 48.46
C THR A 552 -11.86 29.53 48.11
N THR A 553 -11.67 30.11 46.91
CA THR A 553 -12.46 31.22 46.42
C THR A 553 -12.81 31.05 44.94
N TRP A 554 -13.96 31.61 44.55
CA TRP A 554 -14.45 31.60 43.17
C TRP A 554 -13.54 32.35 42.19
N GLU A 555 -12.70 33.26 42.70
CA GLU A 555 -11.73 34.03 41.90
C GLU A 555 -10.48 33.23 41.51
N GLN A 556 -10.15 32.14 42.21
CA GLN A 556 -9.03 31.27 41.85
C GLN A 556 -9.34 30.34 40.66
N TRP A 557 -10.62 30.25 40.28
CA TRP A 557 -11.10 29.40 39.18
C TRP A 557 -11.28 30.16 37.86
N LYS A 558 -11.20 31.50 37.91
CA LYS A 558 -11.53 32.42 36.82
C LYS A 558 -10.26 33.01 36.23
#